data_AF-A0A7V5NB90-F1
#
_entry.id   AF-A0A7V5NB90-F1
#
_cell.length_a   1.000
_cell.length_b   1.000
_cell.length_c   1.000
_cell.angle_alpha   90.00
_cell.angle_beta   90.00
_cell.angle_gamma   90.00
#
_symmetry.space_group_name_H-M   'P 1'
#
loop_
_entity.id
_entity.type
_entity.pdbx_description
1 polymer ?
#
loop_
_entity_poly.entity_id
_entity_poly.type
_entity_poly.pdbx_seq_one_letter_code
_entity_poly.pdbx_strand_id
1 'polypeptide(L)'
;MEYYQIFGIIAGILTSIRFLPQLYKTIKIKETRDLSLWFLIVVFLQALFLILYGLSLPIQDKFIVYMNILPFICSIGLLYYKFKYK
;
A
#
# COMPACT_ATOMS: atom_id res chain seq x y z
N MET A 1 -2.51 23.32 7.96
CA MET A 1 -3.03 21.98 7.61
C MET A 1 -4.22 21.72 8.47
N GLU A 2 -5.31 21.30 7.86
CA GLU A 2 -6.47 20.84 8.61
C GLU A 2 -6.14 19.54 9.35
N TYR A 3 -6.78 19.29 10.49
CA TYR A 3 -6.48 18.13 11.34
C TYR A 3 -6.61 16.79 10.59
N TYR A 4 -7.56 16.68 9.65
CA TYR A 4 -7.74 15.48 8.84
C TYR A 4 -6.54 15.17 7.94
N GLN A 5 -5.82 16.19 7.47
CA GLN A 5 -4.62 15.99 6.64
C GLN A 5 -3.48 15.41 7.47
N ILE A 6 -3.34 15.81 8.74
CA ILE A 6 -2.35 15.26 9.66
C ILE A 6 -2.62 13.77 9.90
N PHE A 7 -3.87 13.41 10.21
CA PHE A 7 -4.25 12.01 10.35
C PHE A 7 -4.02 11.21 9.08
N GLY A 8 -4.31 11.78 7.91
CA GLY A 8 -4.07 11.14 6.62
C GLY A 8 -2.58 10.90 6.33
N ILE A 9 -1.69 11.84 6.70
CA ILE A 9 -0.24 11.66 6.59
C ILE A 9 0.23 10.56 7.55
N ILE A 10 -0.19 10.60 8.81
CA ILE A 10 0.16 9.57 9.80
C ILE A 10 -0.31 8.19 9.32
N ALA A 11 -1.53 8.09 8.81
CA ALA A 11 -2.06 6.86 8.24
C ALA A 11 -1.22 6.37 7.05
N GLY A 12 -0.80 7.25 6.15
CA GLY A 12 0.10 6.94 5.04
C GLY A 12 1.46 6.41 5.48
N ILE A 13 2.06 7.04 6.50
CA ILE A 13 3.34 6.61 7.09
C ILE A 13 3.21 5.22 7.71
N LEU A 14 2.20 5.01 8.56
CA LEU A 14 1.96 3.71 9.20
C LEU A 14 1.70 2.60 8.18
N THR A 15 0.94 2.91 7.13
CA THR A 15 0.68 1.97 6.02
C THR A 15 1.97 1.62 5.28
N SER A 16 2.85 2.60 5.07
CA SER A 16 4.17 2.38 4.45
C SER A 16 5.08 1.52 5.33
N ILE A 17 5.14 1.81 6.63
CA ILE A 17 5.87 0.99 7.63
C ILE A 17 5.31 -0.42 7.70
N ARG A 18 4.02 -0.65 7.40
CA ARG A 18 3.47 -2.01 7.33
C ARG A 18 3.97 -2.75 6.10
N PHE A 19 3.90 -2.15 4.91
CA PHE A 19 4.16 -2.87 3.67
C PHE A 19 5.63 -3.00 3.31
N LEU A 20 6.47 -2.02 3.66
CA LEU A 20 7.87 -2.04 3.29
C LEU A 20 8.65 -3.19 3.97
N PRO A 21 8.55 -3.41 5.30
CA PRO A 21 9.17 -4.54 5.96
C PRO A 21 8.57 -5.88 5.51
N GLN A 22 7.26 -5.93 5.23
CA GLN A 22 6.61 -7.14 4.74
C GLN A 22 7.18 -7.55 3.38
N LEU A 23 7.31 -6.61 2.44
CA LEU A 23 7.92 -6.84 1.13
C LEU A 23 9.39 -7.26 1.28
N TYR A 24 10.16 -6.54 2.09
CA TYR A 24 11.56 -6.88 2.36
C TYR A 24 11.70 -8.31 2.90
N LYS A 25 10.87 -8.69 3.88
CA LYS A 25 10.86 -10.03 4.47
C LYS A 25 10.52 -11.09 3.43
N THR A 26 9.51 -10.87 2.60
CA THR A 26 9.13 -11.79 1.52
C THR A 26 10.25 -12.00 0.51
N ILE A 27 10.96 -10.94 0.12
CA ILE A 27 12.11 -11.02 -0.79
C ILE A 27 13.28 -11.79 -0.15
N LYS A 28 13.55 -11.52 1.13
CA LYS A 28 14.68 -12.11 1.85
C LYS A 28 14.49 -13.61 2.13
N ILE A 29 13.30 -13.99 2.59
CA ILE A 29 13.01 -15.37 3.00
C ILE A 29 12.57 -16.23 1.81
N LYS A 30 12.07 -15.62 0.73
CA LYS A 30 11.56 -16.30 -0.47
C LYS A 30 10.45 -17.32 -0.19
N GLU A 31 9.63 -17.05 0.82
CA GLU A 31 8.48 -17.86 1.21
C GLU A 31 7.25 -16.99 1.39
N THR A 32 6.09 -17.46 0.91
CA THR A 32 4.83 -16.71 1.01
C THR A 32 3.65 -17.57 1.47
N ARG A 33 3.91 -18.75 2.01
CA ARG A 33 2.89 -19.71 2.45
C ARG A 33 1.83 -19.09 3.36
N ASP A 34 2.27 -18.29 4.33
CA ASP A 34 1.39 -17.65 5.32
C ASP A 34 0.69 -16.38 4.81
N LEU A 35 1.08 -15.86 3.63
CA LEU A 35 0.44 -14.69 3.05
C LEU A 35 -0.87 -15.08 2.35
N SER A 36 -1.99 -14.60 2.87
CA SER A 36 -3.29 -14.74 2.23
C SER A 36 -3.34 -13.97 0.91
N LEU A 37 -3.66 -14.68 -0.19
CA LEU A 37 -3.85 -14.06 -1.50
C LEU A 37 -4.99 -13.03 -1.47
N TRP A 38 -6.09 -13.36 -0.77
CA TRP A 38 -7.23 -12.46 -0.60
C TRP A 38 -6.85 -11.15 0.06
N PHE A 39 -6.03 -11.21 1.12
CA PHE A 39 -5.51 -10.01 1.77
C PHE A 39 -4.73 -9.14 0.79
N LEU A 40 -3.83 -9.73 0.01
CA LEU A 40 -3.02 -9.00 -0.98
C LEU A 40 -3.86 -8.35 -2.08
N ILE A 41 -4.89 -9.02 -2.58
CA ILE A 41 -5.81 -8.47 -3.58
C ILE A 41 -6.59 -7.29 -3.00
N VAL A 42 -7.14 -7.42 -1.79
CA VAL A 42 -7.93 -6.37 -1.15
C VAL A 42 -7.09 -5.12 -0.91
N VAL A 43 -5.85 -5.26 -0.41
CA VAL A 43 -4.99 -4.10 -0.18
C VAL A 43 -4.51 -3.44 -1.47
N PHE A 44 -4.30 -4.22 -2.53
CA PHE A 44 -4.00 -3.69 -3.86
C PHE A 44 -5.15 -2.84 -4.40
N LEU A 45 -6.38 -3.38 -4.37
CA LEU A 45 -7.58 -2.66 -4.82
C LEU A 45 -7.86 -1.42 -3.97
N GLN A 46 -7.70 -1.52 -2.65
CA GLN A 46 -7.83 -0.39 -1.75
C GLN A 46 -6.87 0.75 -2.14
N ALA A 47 -5.59 0.46 -2.31
CA ALA A 47 -4.60 1.48 -2.67
C ALA A 47 -4.87 2.06 -4.07
N LEU A 48 -5.26 1.21 -5.04
CA LEU A 48 -5.66 1.65 -6.37
C LEU A 48 -6.84 2.64 -6.32
N PHE A 49 -7.91 2.29 -5.62
CA PHE A 49 -9.09 3.13 -5.54
C PHE A 49 -8.82 4.44 -4.78
N LEU A 50 -7.96 4.44 -3.76
CA LEU A 50 -7.56 5.68 -3.08
C LEU A 50 -6.72 6.60 -3.97
N ILE A 51 -5.86 6.04 -4.82
CA ILE A 51 -5.12 6.82 -5.83
C ILE A 51 -6.10 7.43 -6.83
N LEU A 52 -7.02 6.64 -7.41
CA LEU A 52 -8.01 7.13 -8.37
C LEU A 52 -8.92 8.20 -7.76
N TYR A 53 -9.40 7.96 -6.53
CA TYR A 53 -10.17 8.93 -5.77
C TYR A 53 -9.37 10.21 -5.50
N GLY A 54 -8.14 10.10 -5.00
CA GLY A 54 -7.30 11.27 -4.73
C GLY A 54 -6.94 12.07 -5.98
N LEU A 55 -6.83 11.43 -7.16
CA LEU A 55 -6.65 12.12 -8.43
C LEU A 55 -7.88 12.94 -8.84
N SER A 56 -9.08 12.54 -8.40
CA SER A 56 -10.33 13.27 -8.64
C SER A 56 -10.56 14.46 -7.68
N LEU A 57 -9.73 14.62 -6.66
CA LEU A 57 -9.83 15.69 -5.67
C LEU A 57 -9.11 16.99 -6.08
N PRO A 58 -9.47 18.14 -5.45
CA PRO A 58 -8.74 19.39 -5.60
C PRO A 58 -7.26 19.26 -5.24
N ILE A 59 -6.43 20.16 -5.78
CA ILE A 59 -4.96 20.12 -5.63
C ILE A 59 -4.51 20.06 -4.15
N GLN A 60 -5.23 20.78 -3.26
CA GLN A 60 -4.93 20.80 -1.83
C GLN A 60 -5.09 19.44 -1.11
N ASP A 61 -5.86 18.51 -1.67
CA ASP A 61 -6.16 17.21 -1.07
C ASP A 61 -5.46 16.05 -1.79
N LYS A 62 -4.59 16.35 -2.79
CA LYS A 62 -3.81 15.34 -3.52
C LYS A 62 -2.79 14.58 -2.67
N PHE A 63 -2.59 14.98 -1.42
CA PHE A 63 -1.72 14.25 -0.49
C PHE A 63 -2.13 12.78 -0.32
N ILE A 64 -3.43 12.47 -0.46
CA ILE A 64 -3.96 11.09 -0.40
C ILE A 64 -3.32 10.21 -1.49
N VAL A 65 -3.07 10.77 -2.67
CA VAL A 65 -2.39 10.05 -3.76
C VAL A 65 -0.96 9.70 -3.34
N TYR A 66 -0.18 10.69 -2.88
CA TYR A 66 1.21 10.47 -2.47
C TYR A 66 1.34 9.43 -1.36
N MET A 67 0.41 9.43 -0.39
CA MET A 67 0.40 8.48 0.72
C MET A 67 0.07 7.03 0.29
N ASN A 68 -0.56 6.82 -0.86
CA ASN A 68 -0.98 5.49 -1.32
C ASN A 68 -0.09 4.91 -2.44
N ILE A 69 0.79 5.69 -3.07
CA ILE A 69 1.70 5.20 -4.13
C ILE A 69 2.63 4.10 -3.61
N LEU A 70 3.32 4.32 -2.48
CA LEU A 70 4.27 3.34 -1.94
C LEU A 70 3.56 2.04 -1.53
N PRO A 71 2.46 2.06 -0.74
CA PRO A 71 1.64 0.88 -0.48
C PRO A 71 1.20 0.14 -1.75
N PHE A 72 0.78 0.87 -2.79
CA PHE A 72 0.37 0.29 -4.07
C PHE A 72 1.52 -0.48 -4.73
N ILE A 73 2.70 0.14 -4.87
CA ILE A 73 3.89 -0.52 -5.43
C ILE A 73 4.29 -1.74 -4.59
N CYS A 74 4.28 -1.63 -3.26
CA CYS A 74 4.60 -2.76 -2.39
C CYS A 74 3.59 -3.90 -2.53
N SER A 75 2.30 -3.60 -2.68
CA SER A 75 1.25 -4.62 -2.86
C SER A 75 1.40 -5.37 -4.19
N ILE A 76 1.80 -4.67 -5.27
CA ILE A 76 2.15 -5.30 -6.56
C ILE A 76 3.33 -6.26 -6.37
N GLY A 77 4.39 -5.80 -5.68
CA GLY A 77 5.55 -6.63 -5.38
C GLY A 77 5.19 -7.88 -4.59
N LEU A 78 4.39 -7.74 -3.53
CA LEU A 78 3.92 -8.86 -2.72
C LEU A 78 3.05 -9.83 -3.51
N LEU A 79 2.14 -9.34 -4.36
CA LEU A 79 1.34 -10.17 -5.26
C LEU A 79 2.25 -10.94 -6.23
N TYR A 80 3.20 -10.29 -6.87
CA TYR A 80 4.17 -10.94 -7.75
C TYR A 80 4.93 -12.05 -7.02
N TYR A 81 5.45 -11.78 -5.82
CA TYR A 81 6.17 -12.78 -5.03
C TYR A 81 5.27 -13.89 -4.50
N LYS A 82 3.98 -13.63 -4.25
CA LYS A 82 3.01 -14.67 -3.87
C LYS A 82 2.80 -15.72 -4.95
N PHE A 83 2.95 -15.35 -6.23
CA PHE A 83 2.90 -16.31 -7.35
C PHE A 83 4.26 -16.91 -7.69
N LYS A 84 5.35 -16.18 -7.42
CA LYS A 84 6.72 -16.65 -7.67
C LYS A 84 7.22 -17.65 -6.63
N TYR A 85 6.92 -17.40 -5.36
CA TYR A 85 7.32 -18.23 -4.23
C TYR A 85 6.12 -19.05 -3.77
N LYS A 86 6.35 -20.32 -3.39
CA LYS A 86 5.30 -21.16 -2.82
C LYS A 86 4.97 -20.75 -1.38
#